data_AF-A0A376VUB3-F1
#
_entry.id   AF-A0A376VUB3-F1
#
_cell.length_a   1.000
_cell.length_b   1.000
_cell.length_c   1.000
_cell.angle_alpha   90.00
_cell.angle_beta   90.00
_cell.angle_gamma   90.00
#
_symmetry.space_group_name_H-M   'P 1'
#
loop_
_entity.id
_entity.type
_entity.pdbx_description
1 polymer ?
#
loop_
_entity_poly.entity_id
_entity_poly.type
_entity_poly.pdbx_seq_one_letter_code
_entity_poly.pdbx_strand_id
1 'polypeptide(L)'
;MSELTVTVRDQDGDITLTRQDLLKYTTNANVIAAALMIRVSRYAFSLLSPQQPVMRRELYWSLGFPGPGIVDCVEILSHAVREGRCLQNPTLRHPDAPFS
;
A
#
# COMPACT_ATOMS: atom_id res chain seq x y z
N MET A 1 -0.51 21.92 -8.30
CA MET A 1 0.10 20.86 -7.46
C MET A 1 0.43 19.70 -8.38
N SER A 2 1.65 19.16 -8.33
CA SER A 2 1.98 17.94 -9.08
C SER A 2 1.16 16.76 -8.57
N GLU A 3 0.71 15.90 -9.47
CA GLU A 3 -0.01 14.68 -9.13
C GLU A 3 0.89 13.77 -8.28
N LEU A 4 0.35 13.17 -7.21
CA LEU A 4 1.11 12.19 -6.45
C LEU A 4 1.12 10.86 -7.19
N THR A 5 2.33 10.41 -7.48
CA THR A 5 2.62 9.11 -8.06
C THR A 5 3.53 8.30 -7.14
N VAL A 6 3.51 6.99 -7.34
CA VAL A 6 4.50 6.06 -6.80
C VAL A 6 4.94 5.13 -7.91
N THR A 7 6.24 4.89 -8.02
CA THR A 7 6.81 3.95 -8.98
C THR A 7 7.31 2.73 -8.24
N VAL A 8 6.94 1.54 -8.72
CA VAL A 8 7.42 0.25 -8.22
C VAL A 8 8.02 -0.53 -9.38
N ARG A 9 9.01 -1.37 -9.09
CA ARG A 9 9.59 -2.28 -10.08
C ARG A 9 8.91 -3.65 -10.01
N ASP A 10 8.66 -4.22 -11.18
CA ASP A 10 8.26 -5.62 -11.37
C ASP A 10 9.23 -6.30 -12.36
N GLN A 11 9.04 -7.58 -12.63
CA GLN A 11 9.85 -8.38 -13.56
C GLN A 11 9.88 -7.78 -14.98
N ASP A 12 8.76 -7.20 -15.42
CA ASP A 12 8.58 -6.68 -16.78
C ASP A 12 8.89 -5.17 -16.89
N GLY A 13 9.35 -4.54 -15.80
CA GLY A 13 9.74 -3.12 -15.77
C GLY A 13 9.10 -2.32 -14.65
N ASP A 14 9.29 -1.00 -14.71
CA ASP A 14 8.80 -0.06 -13.73
C ASP A 14 7.34 0.33 -14.01
N ILE A 15 6.50 0.27 -12.98
CA ILE A 15 5.07 0.60 -13.02
C ILE A 15 4.87 1.86 -12.19
N THR A 16 4.36 2.93 -12.82
CA THR A 16 3.99 4.16 -12.11
C THR A 16 2.49 4.20 -11.88
N LEU A 17 2.09 4.32 -10.62
CA LEU A 17 0.70 4.35 -10.19
C LEU A 17 0.34 5.73 -9.67
N THR A 18 -0.83 6.21 -10.05
CA THR A 18 -1.44 7.43 -9.52
C THR A 18 -2.44 7.09 -8.41
N ARG A 19 -2.90 8.12 -7.69
CA ARG A 19 -4.07 7.99 -6.81
C ARG A 19 -5.30 7.46 -7.57
N GLN A 20 -5.50 7.90 -8.82
CA GLN A 20 -6.66 7.51 -9.60
C GLN A 20 -6.62 6.03 -9.97
N ASP A 21 -5.43 5.46 -10.19
CA ASP A 21 -5.28 4.03 -10.48
C ASP A 21 -5.60 3.18 -9.25
N LEU A 22 -5.17 3.63 -8.06
CA LEU A 22 -5.61 2.99 -6.80
C LEU A 22 -7.13 3.06 -6.66
N LEU A 23 -7.74 4.22 -6.91
CA LEU A 23 -9.18 4.41 -6.78
C LEU A 23 -10.00 3.55 -7.77
N LYS A 24 -9.53 3.40 -9.01
CA LYS A 24 -10.15 2.51 -10.00
C LYS A 24 -10.18 1.07 -9.50
N TYR A 25 -9.10 0.61 -8.86
CA TYR A 25 -9.00 -0.74 -8.34
C TYR A 25 -9.86 -0.93 -7.08
N THR A 26 -9.82 0.03 -6.15
CA THR A 26 -10.53 -0.07 -4.86
C THR A 26 -12.01 0.31 -4.94
N THR A 27 -12.49 0.80 -6.08
CA THR A 27 -13.78 1.48 -6.29
C THR A 27 -13.93 2.85 -5.61
N ASN A 28 -14.92 3.63 -6.06
CA ASN A 28 -15.24 4.96 -5.54
C ASN A 28 -15.70 4.98 -4.07
N ALA A 29 -16.01 3.83 -3.46
CA ALA A 29 -16.32 3.78 -2.02
C ALA A 29 -15.07 4.02 -1.15
N ASN A 30 -13.87 3.82 -1.70
CA ASN A 30 -12.61 3.79 -0.95
C ASN A 30 -11.69 5.00 -1.25
N VAL A 31 -12.28 6.17 -1.49
CA VAL A 31 -11.58 7.44 -1.80
C VAL A 31 -10.47 7.77 -0.80
N ILE A 32 -10.73 7.56 0.50
CA ILE A 32 -9.81 7.84 1.59
C ILE A 32 -8.63 6.86 1.56
N ALA A 33 -8.89 5.57 1.35
CA ALA A 33 -7.84 4.56 1.28
C ALA A 33 -6.86 4.85 0.13
N ALA A 34 -7.36 5.13 -1.08
CA ALA A 34 -6.52 5.49 -2.22
C ALA A 34 -5.68 6.76 -1.97
N ALA A 35 -6.28 7.79 -1.35
CA ALA A 35 -5.58 9.03 -1.01
C ALA A 35 -4.49 8.84 0.06
N LEU A 36 -4.77 8.00 1.07
CA LEU A 36 -3.83 7.68 2.13
C LEU A 36 -2.67 6.83 1.59
N MET A 37 -3.00 5.75 0.88
CA MET A 37 -2.02 4.75 0.45
C MET A 37 -1.03 5.29 -0.57
N ILE A 38 -1.43 6.19 -1.48
CA ILE A 38 -0.45 6.83 -2.38
C ILE A 38 0.57 7.68 -1.62
N ARG A 39 0.16 8.34 -0.52
CA ARG A 39 1.04 9.18 0.31
C ARG A 39 1.99 8.33 1.14
N VAL A 40 1.43 7.36 1.85
CA VAL A 40 2.18 6.44 2.71
C VAL A 40 3.19 5.66 1.88
N SER A 41 2.78 5.11 0.74
CA SER A 41 3.67 4.32 -0.12
C SER A 41 4.79 5.16 -0.71
N ARG A 42 4.50 6.37 -1.21
CA ARG A 42 5.53 7.27 -1.72
C ARG A 42 6.58 7.58 -0.66
N TYR A 43 6.16 7.90 0.56
CA TYR A 43 7.07 8.18 1.66
C TYR A 43 7.86 6.92 2.07
N ALA A 44 7.18 5.83 2.38
CA ALA A 44 7.79 4.59 2.82
C ALA A 44 8.79 4.02 1.79
N PHE A 45 8.43 4.01 0.50
CA PHE A 45 9.31 3.48 -0.55
C PHE A 45 10.55 4.35 -0.73
N SER A 46 10.45 5.67 -0.53
CA SER A 46 11.61 6.56 -0.55
C SER A 46 12.60 6.29 0.59
N LEU A 47 12.12 5.74 1.72
CA LEU A 47 12.98 5.30 2.83
C LEU A 47 13.57 3.92 2.58
N LEU A 48 12.80 3.00 1.99
CA LEU A 48 13.23 1.62 1.71
C LEU A 48 14.24 1.53 0.56
N SER A 49 14.06 2.36 -0.48
CA SER A 49 14.91 2.37 -1.67
C SER A 49 15.04 3.80 -2.22
N PRO A 50 15.98 4.60 -1.70
CA PRO A 50 16.04 6.03 -2.03
C PRO A 50 16.51 6.34 -3.45
N GLN A 51 17.28 5.44 -4.08
CA GLN A 51 17.91 5.68 -5.39
C GLN A 51 17.16 5.03 -6.56
N GLN A 52 16.22 4.12 -6.29
CA GLN A 52 15.52 3.36 -7.32
C GLN A 52 14.14 2.89 -6.83
N PRO A 53 13.18 2.58 -7.72
CA PRO A 53 11.91 1.99 -7.32
C PRO A 53 12.09 0.68 -6.54
N VAL A 54 11.23 0.45 -5.55
CA VAL A 54 11.20 -0.79 -4.77
C VAL A 54 10.77 -1.97 -5.65
N MET A 55 11.38 -3.14 -5.48
CA MET A 55 10.90 -4.39 -6.10
C MET A 55 9.61 -4.80 -5.41
N ARG A 56 8.47 -4.69 -6.10
CA ARG A 56 7.16 -4.82 -5.47
C ARG A 56 6.90 -6.22 -4.92
N ARG A 57 7.51 -7.22 -5.56
CA ARG A 57 7.44 -8.64 -5.16
C ARG A 57 8.28 -8.99 -3.93
N GLU A 58 9.07 -8.06 -3.41
CA GLU A 58 9.88 -8.23 -2.20
C GLU A 58 9.30 -7.48 -0.98
N LEU A 59 8.25 -6.68 -1.17
CA LEU A 59 7.64 -5.89 -0.10
C LEU A 59 6.83 -6.77 0.88
N TYR A 60 7.09 -6.62 2.18
CA TYR A 60 6.22 -7.17 3.22
C TYR A 60 5.40 -6.06 3.85
N TRP A 61 4.13 -6.35 4.11
CA TRP A 61 3.19 -5.41 4.71
C TRP A 61 2.67 -5.94 6.04
N SER A 62 2.54 -5.07 7.02
CA SER A 62 1.85 -5.34 8.27
C SER A 62 0.77 -4.30 8.48
N LEU A 63 -0.50 -4.72 8.48
CA LEU A 63 -1.66 -3.84 8.55
C LEU A 63 -2.35 -3.97 9.90
N GLY A 64 -2.39 -2.87 10.65
CA GLY A 64 -3.21 -2.76 11.88
C GLY A 64 -4.69 -2.50 11.61
N PHE A 65 -5.04 -1.99 10.43
CA PHE A 65 -6.42 -1.70 10.01
C PHE A 65 -6.65 -2.19 8.57
N PRO A 66 -6.86 -3.51 8.36
CA PRO A 66 -6.93 -4.13 7.04
C PRO A 66 -8.32 -3.96 6.39
N GLY A 67 -8.82 -2.73 6.29
CA GLY A 67 -10.06 -2.45 5.55
C GLY A 67 -9.92 -2.76 4.06
N PRO A 68 -11.01 -3.09 3.34
CA PRO A 68 -10.96 -3.59 1.96
C PRO A 68 -10.18 -2.66 1.02
N GLY A 69 -10.42 -1.35 1.07
CA GLY A 69 -9.67 -0.39 0.26
C GLY A 69 -8.16 -0.33 0.56
N ILE A 70 -7.73 -0.63 1.80
CA ILE A 70 -6.30 -0.69 2.15
C ILE A 70 -5.68 -1.97 1.59
N VAL A 71 -6.36 -3.10 1.75
CA VAL A 71 -5.92 -4.40 1.23
C VAL A 71 -5.80 -4.36 -0.29
N ASP A 72 -6.80 -3.77 -0.98
CA ASP A 72 -6.78 -3.57 -2.43
C ASP A 72 -5.59 -2.70 -2.87
N CYS A 73 -5.30 -1.61 -2.15
CA CYS A 73 -4.14 -0.78 -2.44
C CYS A 73 -2.82 -1.55 -2.27
N VAL A 74 -2.68 -2.32 -1.19
CA VAL A 74 -1.49 -3.16 -0.95
C VAL A 74 -1.32 -4.16 -2.09
N GLU A 75 -2.43 -4.75 -2.54
CA GLU A 75 -2.45 -5.72 -3.61
C GLU A 75 -1.98 -5.14 -4.95
N ILE A 76 -2.58 -4.04 -5.43
CA ILE A 76 -2.13 -3.40 -6.68
C ILE A 76 -0.68 -2.89 -6.59
N LEU A 77 -0.26 -2.40 -5.42
CA LEU A 77 1.10 -1.87 -5.23
C LEU A 77 2.18 -2.96 -5.20
N SER A 78 1.87 -4.17 -4.74
CA SER A 78 2.93 -5.12 -4.35
C SER A 78 2.64 -6.61 -4.57
N HIS A 79 1.42 -6.99 -4.92
CA HIS A 79 0.95 -8.38 -4.91
C HIS A 79 1.10 -9.10 -3.56
N ALA A 80 1.38 -8.36 -2.49
CA ALA A 80 1.67 -8.96 -1.20
C ALA A 80 0.45 -9.67 -0.59
N VAL A 81 -0.79 -9.32 -0.98
CA VAL A 81 -1.98 -10.00 -0.45
C VAL A 81 -2.08 -11.39 -1.06
N ARG A 82 -2.10 -11.49 -2.40
CA ARG A 82 -2.21 -12.79 -3.08
C ARG A 82 -1.01 -13.71 -2.84
N GLU A 83 0.16 -13.14 -2.57
CA GLU A 83 1.40 -13.89 -2.31
C GLU A 83 1.68 -14.12 -0.81
N GLY A 84 0.75 -13.78 0.09
CA GLY A 84 0.88 -14.07 1.52
C GLY A 84 1.94 -13.24 2.26
N ARG A 85 2.40 -12.13 1.69
CA ARG A 85 3.34 -11.16 2.28
C ARG A 85 2.64 -9.98 2.98
N CYS A 86 1.31 -9.98 3.05
CA CYS A 86 0.51 -8.99 3.75
C CYS A 86 -0.06 -9.57 5.05
N LEU A 87 0.58 -9.26 6.18
CA LEU A 87 0.14 -9.64 7.51
C LEU A 87 -0.98 -8.70 7.97
N GLN A 88 -2.19 -9.23 8.03
CA GLN A 88 -3.36 -8.49 8.53
C GLN A 88 -3.49 -8.78 10.02
N ASN A 89 -3.01 -7.86 10.85
CA ASN A 89 -3.04 -7.98 12.30
C ASN A 89 -3.96 -6.89 12.88
N PRO A 90 -5.30 -7.05 12.79
CA PRO A 90 -6.25 -6.07 13.29
C PRO A 90 -6.23 -5.94 14.83
N THR A 91 -5.50 -6.82 15.52
CA THR A 91 -5.31 -6.75 16.96
C THR A 91 -4.01 -6.03 17.29
N LEU A 92 -4.07 -4.71 17.44
CA LEU A 92 -3.04 -3.98 18.16
C LEU A 92 -3.20 -4.28 19.66
N ARG A 93 -2.50 -5.31 20.14
CA ARG A 93 -2.39 -5.57 21.59
C ARG A 93 -1.50 -4.50 22.21
N HIS A 94 -2.09 -3.40 22.63
CA HIS A 94 -1.44 -2.42 23.50
C HIS A 94 -1.92 -2.66 24.93
N PRO A 95 -1.04 -2.74 25.95
CA PRO A 95 -1.43 -2.98 27.35
C PRO A 95 -2.51 -2.01 27.85
N ASP A 96 -2.46 -0.77 27.36
CA ASP A 96 -3.38 0.31 27.74
C ASP A 96 -4.50 0.57 26.73
N ALA A 97 -4.60 -0.20 25.64
CA ALA A 97 -5.74 -0.04 24.72
C ALA A 97 -7.01 -0.62 25.37
N PRO A 98 -8.14 0.11 25.37
CA PRO A 98 -9.39 -0.44 25.85
C PRO A 98 -9.75 -1.68 25.02
N PHE A 99 -10.20 -2.73 25.69
CA PHE A 99 -10.74 -3.91 25.02
C PHE A 99 -11.94 -3.49 24.16
N SER A 100 -11.82 -3.66 22.85
CA SER A 100 -12.93 -3.58 21.90
C SER A 100 -13.83 -4.79 22.02
#